data_AF-A0A1I1F0R3-F1
#
_entry.id   AF-A0A1I1F0R3-F1
#
_cell.length_a   1.000
_cell.length_b   1.000
_cell.length_c   1.000
_cell.angle_alpha   90.00
_cell.angle_beta   90.00
_cell.angle_gamma   90.00
#
_symmetry.space_group_name_H-M   'P 1'
#
loop_
_entity.id
_entity.type
_entity.pdbx_description
1 polymer ?
#
loop_
_entity_poly.entity_id
_entity_poly.type
_entity_poly.pdbx_seq_one_letter_code
_entity_poly.pdbx_strand_id
1 'polypeptide(L)'
;MKKECINRWQTDLSISSGNGLDFIFAGVVVWGLSTRIWSLDFTPYTKAVLVLFATGLLFPLAWLFSRLLKTNWKNSSNPLQPLALWFNVAQLFYMPMLALVLLRLPECFITAFAIITGGHFFPFAWLYRTKWYAIFAGVIPAGALLITITAADDHLYAIPLFVCMSLVLLAVCLYADLNRKHNGNQ
;
A
#
# COMPACT_ATOMS: atom_id res chain seq x y z
N MET A 1 31.32 4.44 -7.82
CA MET A 1 30.96 5.80 -7.37
C MET A 1 29.45 6.14 -7.44
N LYS A 2 28.82 6.52 -8.58
CA LYS A 2 27.40 6.98 -8.55
C LYS A 2 26.38 5.95 -8.02
N LYS A 3 26.55 4.66 -8.35
CA LYS A 3 25.65 3.57 -7.91
C LYS A 3 25.76 3.26 -6.42
N GLU A 4 26.96 3.34 -5.86
CA GLU A 4 27.21 3.10 -4.43
C GLU A 4 26.60 4.21 -3.58
N CYS A 5 26.67 5.47 -4.02
CA CYS A 5 25.99 6.59 -3.35
C CYS A 5 24.47 6.40 -3.31
N ILE A 6 23.86 6.03 -4.44
CA ILE A 6 22.41 5.74 -4.51
C ILE A 6 22.04 4.60 -3.56
N ASN A 7 22.78 3.49 -3.59
CA ASN A 7 22.52 2.36 -2.71
C ASN A 7 22.60 2.76 -1.22
N ARG A 8 23.56 3.63 -0.86
CA ARG A 8 23.69 4.14 0.50
C ARG A 8 22.49 5.01 0.90
N TRP A 9 22.08 5.94 0.03
CA TRP A 9 20.90 6.77 0.28
C TRP A 9 19.61 5.94 0.39
N GLN A 10 19.46 4.89 -0.43
CA GLN A 10 18.33 3.97 -0.32
C GLN A 10 18.31 3.21 1.01
N THR A 11 19.46 2.70 1.46
CA THR A 11 19.55 2.04 2.78
C THR A 11 19.24 3.01 3.92
N ASP A 12 19.84 4.20 3.90
CA ASP A 12 19.62 5.23 4.91
C ASP A 12 18.15 5.66 4.97
N LEU A 13 17.52 5.88 3.82
CA LEU A 13 16.10 6.21 3.73
C LEU A 13 15.23 5.06 4.24
N SER A 14 15.54 3.82 3.86
CA SER A 14 14.85 2.61 4.31
C SER A 14 14.91 2.44 5.83
N ILE A 15 16.08 2.65 6.44
CA ILE A 15 16.27 2.57 7.89
C ILE A 15 15.50 3.69 8.60
N SER A 16 15.72 4.95 8.18
CA SER A 16 15.09 6.12 8.82
C SER A 16 13.57 6.12 8.72
N SER A 17 13.00 5.72 7.58
CA SER A 17 11.54 5.61 7.38
C SER A 17 10.95 4.28 7.85
N GLY A 18 11.75 3.35 8.39
CA GLY A 18 11.29 2.03 8.82
C GLY A 18 10.66 1.21 7.71
N ASN A 19 11.22 1.25 6.50
CA ASN A 19 10.67 0.61 5.30
C ASN A 19 9.24 1.07 4.95
N GLY A 20 8.72 2.17 5.48
CA GLY A 20 7.33 2.61 5.28
C GLY A 20 6.29 1.77 6.05
N LEU A 21 6.70 1.06 7.11
CA LEU A 21 5.82 0.22 7.94
C LEU A 21 4.62 0.99 8.53
N ASP A 22 4.79 2.27 8.81
CA ASP A 22 3.74 3.17 9.28
C ASP A 22 2.57 3.28 8.29
N PHE A 23 2.88 3.44 7.00
CA PHE A 23 1.87 3.44 5.94
C PHE A 23 1.26 2.05 5.71
N ILE A 24 2.05 0.97 5.85
CA ILE A 24 1.52 -0.39 5.71
C ILE A 24 0.53 -0.71 6.85
N PHE A 25 0.83 -0.36 8.10
CA PHE A 25 -0.10 -0.54 9.21
C PHE A 25 -1.36 0.31 9.07
N ALA A 26 -1.23 1.56 8.60
CA ALA A 26 -2.39 2.36 8.25
C ALA A 26 -3.24 1.68 7.16
N GLY A 27 -2.59 1.12 6.14
CA GLY A 27 -3.23 0.33 5.09
C GLY A 27 -3.99 -0.88 5.64
N VAL A 28 -3.41 -1.66 6.56
CA VAL A 28 -4.09 -2.80 7.20
C VAL A 28 -5.41 -2.37 7.83
N VAL A 29 -5.42 -1.25 8.55
CA VAL A 29 -6.66 -0.72 9.17
C VAL A 29 -7.68 -0.33 8.09
N VAL A 30 -7.27 0.43 7.07
CA VAL A 30 -8.15 0.88 5.99
C VAL A 30 -8.73 -0.30 5.22
N TRP A 31 -7.92 -1.29 4.85
CA TRP A 31 -8.37 -2.48 4.11
C TRP A 31 -9.20 -3.43 4.97
N GLY A 32 -8.96 -3.49 6.28
CA GLY A 32 -9.84 -4.16 7.24
C GLY A 32 -11.22 -3.50 7.31
N LEU A 33 -11.28 -2.17 7.35
CA LEU A 33 -12.54 -1.42 7.26
C LEU A 33 -13.24 -1.64 5.92
N SER A 34 -12.51 -1.62 4.80
CA SER A 34 -13.04 -1.93 3.46
C SER A 34 -13.64 -3.33 3.41
N THR A 35 -13.01 -4.32 4.05
CA THR A 35 -13.57 -5.67 4.18
C THR A 35 -14.91 -5.65 4.88
N ARG A 36 -15.01 -4.93 6.00
CA ARG A 36 -16.28 -4.79 6.71
C ARG A 36 -17.33 -4.11 5.85
N ILE A 37 -16.99 -3.02 5.17
CA ILE A 37 -17.90 -2.28 4.28
C ILE A 37 -18.45 -3.18 3.17
N TRP A 38 -17.58 -3.96 2.51
CA TRP A 38 -18.01 -4.83 1.40
C TRP A 38 -18.85 -6.03 1.85
N SER A 39 -18.78 -6.41 3.13
CA SER A 39 -19.66 -7.43 3.74
C SER A 39 -21.06 -6.93 4.11
N LEU A 40 -21.32 -5.63 4.06
CA LEU A 40 -22.64 -5.06 4.40
C LEU A 40 -23.63 -5.22 3.24
N ASP A 41 -24.92 -5.20 3.55
CA ASP A 41 -25.99 -5.25 2.54
C ASP A 41 -26.30 -3.84 1.99
N PHE A 42 -25.34 -3.30 1.24
CA PHE A 42 -25.45 -2.01 0.55
C PHE A 42 -25.18 -2.17 -0.94
N THR A 43 -25.64 -1.20 -1.74
CA THR A 43 -25.32 -1.16 -3.18
C THR A 43 -23.80 -1.08 -3.40
N PRO A 44 -23.26 -1.66 -4.49
CA PRO A 44 -21.83 -1.57 -4.81
C PRO A 44 -21.32 -0.13 -4.85
N TYR A 45 -22.12 0.79 -5.38
CA TYR A 45 -21.78 2.22 -5.42
C TYR A 45 -21.60 2.80 -4.01
N THR A 46 -22.56 2.57 -3.11
CA THR A 46 -22.47 3.02 -1.71
C THR A 46 -21.25 2.44 -1.02
N LYS A 47 -20.96 1.15 -1.20
CA LYS A 47 -19.77 0.48 -0.65
C LYS A 47 -18.49 1.15 -1.15
N ALA A 48 -18.38 1.40 -2.45
CA ALA A 48 -17.23 2.03 -3.07
C ALA A 48 -16.99 3.46 -2.54
N VAL A 49 -18.05 4.26 -2.41
CA VAL A 49 -17.97 5.61 -1.81
C VAL A 49 -17.51 5.55 -0.35
N LEU A 50 -18.06 4.63 0.45
CA LEU A 50 -17.63 4.44 1.84
C LEU A 50 -16.15 4.03 1.94
N VAL A 51 -15.67 3.18 1.02
CA VAL A 51 -14.24 2.84 0.93
C VAL A 51 -13.41 4.08 0.62
N LEU A 52 -13.83 4.93 -0.33
CA LEU A 52 -13.12 6.20 -0.61
C LEU A 52 -13.04 7.08 0.64
N PHE A 53 -14.13 7.23 1.41
CA PHE A 53 -14.08 7.97 2.68
C PHE A 53 -13.11 7.33 3.68
N ALA A 54 -13.10 6.00 3.81
CA ALA A 54 -12.18 5.29 4.69
C ALA A 54 -10.70 5.53 4.32
N THR A 55 -10.38 5.74 3.03
CA THR A 55 -8.99 6.06 2.61
C THR A 55 -8.49 7.40 3.15
N GLY A 56 -9.39 8.33 3.50
CA GLY A 56 -9.02 9.58 4.18
C GLY A 56 -8.34 9.37 5.53
N LEU A 57 -8.52 8.19 6.15
CA LEU A 57 -7.85 7.82 7.41
C LEU A 57 -6.38 7.44 7.22
N LEU A 58 -5.93 7.16 5.99
CA LEU A 58 -4.60 6.61 5.73
C LEU A 58 -3.48 7.52 6.26
N PHE A 59 -3.51 8.81 5.96
CA PHE A 59 -2.48 9.76 6.41
C PHE A 59 -2.50 10.01 7.93
N PRO A 60 -3.67 10.28 8.56
CA PRO A 60 -3.75 10.38 10.02
C PRO A 60 -3.22 9.15 10.75
N LEU A 61 -3.57 7.95 10.26
CA LEU A 61 -3.09 6.68 10.83
C LEU A 61 -1.60 6.48 10.59
N ALA A 62 -1.08 6.75 9.40
CA ALA A 62 0.35 6.64 9.11
C ALA A 62 1.15 7.57 10.01
N TRP A 63 0.68 8.80 10.22
CA TRP A 63 1.31 9.73 11.17
C TRP A 63 1.27 9.23 12.61
N LEU A 64 0.17 8.58 13.04
CA LEU A 64 0.08 7.96 14.35
C LEU A 64 1.09 6.81 14.49
N PHE A 65 1.14 5.90 13.51
CA PHE A 65 2.08 4.78 13.52
C PHE A 65 3.54 5.23 13.41
N SER A 66 3.84 6.32 12.69
CA SER A 66 5.20 6.85 12.61
C SER A 66 5.72 7.27 13.99
N ARG A 67 4.84 7.80 14.85
CA ARG A 67 5.18 8.12 16.25
C ARG A 67 5.39 6.87 17.10
N LEU A 68 4.54 5.85 16.93
CA LEU A 68 4.64 4.59 17.67
C LEU A 68 5.93 3.82 17.30
N LEU A 69 6.27 3.79 16.01
CA LEU A 69 7.45 3.11 15.48
C LEU A 69 8.71 3.97 15.51
N LYS A 70 8.60 5.26 15.89
CA LYS A 70 9.68 6.24 15.89
C LYS A 70 10.38 6.37 14.52
N THR A 71 9.62 6.26 13.43
CA THR A 71 10.14 6.44 12.07
C THR A 71 10.20 7.91 11.68
N ASN A 72 11.13 8.26 10.81
CA ASN A 72 11.31 9.59 10.24
C ASN A 72 11.37 9.54 8.71
N TRP A 73 10.20 9.64 8.08
CA TRP A 73 10.07 9.75 6.63
C TRP A 73 10.31 11.17 6.08
N LYS A 74 10.56 12.16 6.94
CA LYS A 74 10.83 13.57 6.58
C LYS A 74 12.31 13.94 6.62
N ASN A 75 13.21 12.95 6.55
CA ASN A 75 14.65 13.21 6.58
C ASN A 75 15.11 13.98 5.33
N SER A 76 15.14 15.31 5.42
CA SER A 76 15.52 16.21 4.32
C SER A 76 17.00 16.14 3.93
N SER A 77 17.85 15.53 4.75
CA SER A 77 19.26 15.30 4.42
C SER A 77 19.44 14.23 3.33
N ASN A 78 18.45 13.37 3.12
CA ASN A 78 18.51 12.32 2.11
C ASN A 78 17.91 12.81 0.78
N PRO A 79 18.70 12.84 -0.32
CA PRO A 79 18.25 13.39 -1.60
C PRO A 79 17.14 12.57 -2.27
N LEU A 80 16.91 11.32 -1.84
CA LEU A 80 15.84 10.46 -2.38
C LEU A 80 14.51 10.67 -1.65
N GLN A 81 14.48 11.40 -0.53
CA GLN A 81 13.27 11.61 0.27
C GLN A 81 12.09 12.16 -0.54
N PRO A 82 12.26 13.14 -1.46
CA PRO A 82 11.14 13.67 -2.25
C PRO A 82 10.49 12.62 -3.18
N LEU A 83 11.20 11.56 -3.56
CA LEU A 83 10.67 10.53 -4.45
C LEU A 83 9.50 9.76 -3.83
N ALA A 84 9.51 9.54 -2.51
CA ALA A 84 8.39 8.91 -1.82
C ALA A 84 7.09 9.71 -2.02
N LEU A 85 7.18 11.05 -1.97
CA LEU A 85 6.03 11.93 -2.23
C LEU A 85 5.60 11.85 -3.70
N TRP A 86 6.56 11.92 -4.63
CA TRP A 86 6.25 11.83 -6.07
C TRP A 86 5.56 10.51 -6.45
N PHE A 87 5.98 9.39 -5.87
CA PHE A 87 5.31 8.12 -6.09
C PHE A 87 3.87 8.17 -5.59
N ASN A 88 3.61 8.70 -4.39
CA ASN A 88 2.24 8.85 -3.89
C ASN A 88 1.37 9.78 -4.76
N VAL A 89 1.95 10.85 -5.30
CA VAL A 89 1.27 11.73 -6.26
C VAL A 89 0.99 10.99 -7.58
N ALA A 90 1.90 10.13 -8.03
CA ALA A 90 1.72 9.34 -9.25
C ALA A 90 0.45 8.47 -9.19
N GLN A 91 0.10 7.94 -8.00
CA GLN A 91 -1.11 7.15 -7.80
C GLN A 91 -2.39 7.96 -8.10
N LEU A 92 -2.39 9.29 -7.89
CA LEU A 92 -3.57 10.13 -8.13
C LEU A 92 -3.95 10.23 -9.61
N PHE A 93 -3.02 9.98 -10.53
CA PHE A 93 -3.32 9.95 -11.96
C PHE A 93 -4.20 8.76 -12.37
N TYR A 94 -4.36 7.75 -11.50
CA TYR A 94 -5.33 6.67 -11.72
C TYR A 94 -6.75 7.02 -11.23
N MET A 95 -6.94 8.14 -10.51
CA MET A 95 -8.26 8.55 -10.01
C MET A 95 -9.30 8.75 -11.12
N PRO A 96 -9.00 9.30 -12.31
CA PRO A 96 -9.97 9.36 -13.41
C PRO A 96 -10.45 7.98 -13.86
N MET A 97 -9.55 6.99 -13.94
CA MET A 97 -9.91 5.61 -14.24
C MET A 97 -10.79 5.02 -13.13
N LEU A 98 -10.41 5.24 -11.87
CA LEU A 98 -11.18 4.75 -10.73
C LEU A 98 -12.58 5.40 -10.66
N ALA A 99 -12.70 6.68 -11.01
CA ALA A 99 -13.96 7.39 -11.11
C ALA A 99 -14.84 6.84 -12.25
N LEU A 100 -14.24 6.50 -13.39
CA LEU A 100 -14.96 5.85 -14.50
C LEU A 100 -15.51 4.48 -14.07
N VAL A 101 -14.70 3.67 -13.37
CA VAL A 101 -15.14 2.37 -12.83
C VAL A 101 -16.27 2.58 -11.83
N LEU A 102 -16.15 3.52 -10.89
CA LEU A 102 -17.20 3.84 -9.92
C LEU A 102 -18.54 4.20 -10.59
N LEU A 103 -18.51 4.97 -11.68
CA LEU A 103 -19.71 5.46 -12.36
C LEU A 103 -20.33 4.45 -13.33
N ARG A 104 -19.57 3.47 -13.82
CA ARG A 104 -20.03 2.53 -14.85
C ARG A 104 -20.14 1.09 -14.38
N LEU A 105 -19.23 0.66 -13.50
CA LEU A 105 -19.05 -0.71 -13.02
C LEU A 105 -18.68 -0.70 -11.53
N PRO A 106 -19.56 -0.20 -10.64
CA PRO A 106 -19.24 -0.02 -9.22
C PRO A 106 -18.91 -1.34 -8.50
N GLU A 107 -19.39 -2.48 -8.97
CA GLU A 107 -19.02 -3.83 -8.51
C GLU A 107 -17.52 -4.13 -8.71
N CYS A 108 -16.93 -3.65 -9.81
CA CYS A 108 -15.50 -3.82 -10.11
C CYS A 108 -14.61 -2.80 -9.38
N PHE A 109 -15.20 -1.86 -8.64
CA PHE A 109 -14.45 -0.78 -7.98
C PHE A 109 -13.37 -1.33 -7.05
N ILE A 110 -13.71 -2.29 -6.19
CA ILE A 110 -12.77 -2.79 -5.17
C ILE A 110 -11.60 -3.56 -5.80
N THR A 111 -11.86 -4.25 -6.91
CA THR A 111 -10.83 -4.90 -7.72
C THR A 111 -9.89 -3.88 -8.33
N ALA A 112 -10.43 -2.87 -9.03
CA ALA A 112 -9.63 -1.81 -9.63
C ALA A 112 -8.79 -1.07 -8.57
N PHE A 113 -9.40 -0.78 -7.42
CA PHE A 113 -8.73 -0.14 -6.30
C PHE A 113 -7.60 -1.00 -5.72
N ALA A 114 -7.81 -2.31 -5.59
CA ALA A 114 -6.78 -3.26 -5.15
C ALA A 114 -5.62 -3.36 -6.15
N ILE A 115 -5.92 -3.40 -7.46
CA ILE A 115 -4.90 -3.45 -8.52
C ILE A 115 -4.03 -2.19 -8.49
N ILE A 116 -4.64 -0.99 -8.42
CA ILE A 116 -3.92 0.28 -8.35
C ILE A 116 -3.03 0.31 -7.09
N THR A 117 -3.59 -0.08 -5.94
CA THR A 117 -2.87 -0.10 -4.66
C THR A 117 -1.69 -1.07 -4.68
N GLY A 118 -1.89 -2.28 -5.19
CA GLY A 118 -0.83 -3.27 -5.33
C GLY A 118 0.27 -2.80 -6.29
N GLY A 119 -0.10 -2.33 -7.48
CA GLY A 119 0.87 -1.83 -8.47
C GLY A 119 1.71 -0.66 -7.95
N HIS A 120 1.12 0.21 -7.14
CA HIS A 120 1.80 1.34 -6.50
C HIS A 120 2.95 0.93 -5.56
N PHE A 121 2.99 -0.32 -5.10
CA PHE A 121 4.12 -0.81 -4.30
C PHE A 121 5.39 -1.05 -5.12
N PHE A 122 5.31 -1.22 -6.43
CA PHE A 122 6.48 -1.59 -7.24
C PHE A 122 7.65 -0.58 -7.15
N PRO A 123 7.43 0.75 -7.25
CA PRO A 123 8.51 1.74 -7.08
C PRO A 123 9.19 1.69 -5.71
N PHE A 124 8.48 1.30 -4.65
CA PHE A 124 9.02 1.20 -3.30
C PHE A 124 10.00 0.03 -3.14
N ALA A 125 9.93 -0.98 -4.01
CA ALA A 125 10.92 -2.04 -4.05
C ALA A 125 12.32 -1.50 -4.38
N TRP A 126 12.38 -0.56 -5.31
CA TRP A 126 13.60 0.17 -5.64
C TRP A 126 13.96 1.18 -4.55
N LEU A 127 13.01 2.01 -4.11
CA LEU A 127 13.26 3.10 -3.16
C LEU A 127 13.84 2.61 -1.83
N TYR A 128 13.26 1.56 -1.28
CA TYR A 128 13.68 0.96 -0.01
C TYR A 128 14.62 -0.22 -0.19
N ARG A 129 15.04 -0.53 -1.43
CA ARG A 129 15.95 -1.63 -1.75
C ARG A 129 15.51 -2.95 -1.10
N THR A 130 14.24 -3.31 -1.26
CA THR A 130 13.63 -4.50 -0.68
C THR A 130 12.76 -5.21 -1.70
N LYS A 131 12.95 -6.52 -1.87
CA LYS A 131 12.22 -7.30 -2.88
C LYS A 131 10.74 -7.48 -2.54
N TRP A 132 10.37 -7.36 -1.27
CA TRP A 132 9.03 -7.68 -0.79
C TRP A 132 7.96 -6.79 -1.43
N TYR A 133 8.25 -5.50 -1.60
CA TYR A 133 7.35 -4.61 -2.33
C TYR A 133 7.09 -5.05 -3.78
N ALA A 134 8.10 -5.54 -4.50
CA ALA A 134 7.92 -6.03 -5.87
C ALA A 134 7.10 -7.34 -5.91
N ILE A 135 7.34 -8.25 -4.96
CA ILE A 135 6.57 -9.49 -4.82
C ILE A 135 5.09 -9.15 -4.60
N PHE A 136 4.78 -8.29 -3.62
CA PHE A 136 3.42 -7.92 -3.30
C PHE A 136 2.76 -7.03 -4.37
N ALA A 137 3.55 -6.27 -5.14
CA ALA A 137 3.05 -5.56 -6.31
C ALA A 137 2.59 -6.47 -7.46
N GLY A 138 3.07 -7.72 -7.52
CA GLY A 138 2.53 -8.76 -8.40
C GLY A 138 1.39 -9.53 -7.76
N VAL A 139 1.56 -9.97 -6.50
CA VAL A 139 0.60 -10.82 -5.79
C VAL A 139 -0.74 -10.13 -5.58
N ILE A 140 -0.75 -8.85 -5.17
CA ILE A 140 -2.00 -8.15 -4.86
C ILE A 140 -2.87 -7.96 -6.11
N PRO A 141 -2.36 -7.39 -7.24
CA PRO A 141 -3.17 -7.24 -8.44
C PRO A 141 -3.61 -8.56 -9.04
N ALA A 142 -2.70 -9.54 -9.13
CA ALA A 142 -3.02 -10.85 -9.71
C ALA A 142 -4.03 -11.61 -8.85
N GLY A 143 -3.88 -11.60 -7.53
CA GLY A 143 -4.81 -12.22 -6.60
C GLY A 143 -6.18 -11.54 -6.59
N ALA A 144 -6.23 -10.20 -6.61
CA ALA A 144 -7.49 -9.46 -6.70
C ALA A 144 -8.25 -9.79 -8.00
N LEU A 145 -7.54 -9.85 -9.14
CA LEU A 145 -8.13 -10.26 -10.41
C LEU A 145 -8.64 -11.71 -10.35
N LEU A 146 -7.82 -12.64 -9.85
CA LEU A 146 -8.19 -14.05 -9.74
C LEU A 146 -9.44 -14.24 -8.87
N ILE A 147 -9.52 -13.55 -7.73
CA ILE A 147 -10.70 -13.58 -6.87
C ILE A 147 -11.91 -13.04 -7.64
N THR A 148 -11.77 -11.94 -8.36
CA THR A 148 -12.89 -11.32 -9.11
C THR A 148 -13.45 -12.24 -10.19
N ILE A 149 -12.61 -13.00 -10.89
CA ILE A 149 -13.06 -13.90 -11.97
C ILE A 149 -13.54 -15.27 -11.49
N THR A 150 -13.26 -15.64 -10.23
CA THR A 150 -13.62 -16.96 -9.66
C THR A 150 -14.69 -16.88 -8.56
N ALA A 151 -14.81 -15.75 -7.87
CA ALA A 151 -15.81 -15.53 -6.83
C ALA A 151 -17.16 -15.14 -7.44
N ALA A 152 -18.23 -15.56 -6.78
CA ALA A 152 -19.55 -15.01 -7.03
C ALA A 152 -19.65 -13.55 -6.54
N ASP A 153 -20.55 -12.77 -7.14
CA ASP A 153 -20.69 -11.33 -6.88
C ASP A 153 -21.00 -10.99 -5.41
N ASP A 154 -21.60 -11.93 -4.67
CA ASP A 154 -21.90 -11.81 -3.24
C ASP A 154 -20.68 -12.00 -2.32
N HIS A 155 -19.53 -12.37 -2.87
CA HIS A 155 -18.30 -12.62 -2.12
C HIS A 155 -17.16 -11.63 -2.42
N LEU A 156 -17.47 -10.48 -3.04
CA LEU A 156 -16.46 -9.45 -3.37
C LEU A 156 -15.74 -8.85 -2.14
N TYR A 157 -16.24 -9.07 -0.91
CA TYR A 157 -15.53 -8.75 0.33
C TYR A 157 -14.22 -9.56 0.50
N ALA A 158 -14.07 -10.69 -0.21
CA ALA A 158 -12.85 -11.48 -0.20
C ALA A 158 -11.65 -10.72 -0.78
N ILE A 159 -11.87 -9.76 -1.68
CA ILE A 159 -10.82 -8.94 -2.29
C ILE A 159 -10.15 -8.04 -1.24
N PRO A 160 -10.87 -7.13 -0.54
CA PRO A 160 -10.25 -6.29 0.47
C PRO A 160 -9.70 -7.10 1.65
N LEU A 161 -10.29 -8.26 1.97
CA LEU A 161 -9.74 -9.18 2.97
C LEU A 161 -8.39 -9.72 2.53
N PHE A 162 -8.29 -10.19 1.29
CA PHE A 162 -7.03 -10.67 0.71
C PHE A 162 -5.96 -9.58 0.70
N VAL A 163 -6.31 -8.34 0.33
CA VAL A 163 -5.36 -7.22 0.40
C VAL A 163 -4.93 -6.97 1.84
N CYS A 164 -5.86 -6.91 2.80
CA CYS A 164 -5.56 -6.73 4.22
C CYS A 164 -4.56 -7.78 4.73
N MET A 165 -4.82 -9.07 4.47
CA MET A 165 -3.92 -10.17 4.83
C MET A 165 -2.56 -10.05 4.14
N SER A 166 -2.55 -9.65 2.87
CA SER A 166 -1.31 -9.41 2.14
C SER A 166 -0.49 -8.28 2.75
N LEU A 167 -1.13 -7.20 3.22
CA LEU A 167 -0.45 -6.10 3.90
C LEU A 167 0.11 -6.51 5.27
N VAL A 168 -0.60 -7.35 6.03
CA VAL A 168 -0.08 -7.91 7.28
C VAL A 168 1.18 -8.75 7.01
N LEU A 169 1.14 -9.62 6.01
CA LEU A 169 2.31 -10.42 5.61
C LEU A 169 3.46 -9.54 5.11
N LEU A 170 3.17 -8.53 4.28
CA LEU A 170 4.15 -7.56 3.82
C LEU A 170 4.78 -6.83 5.01
N ALA A 171 4.01 -6.40 6.00
CA ALA A 171 4.53 -5.74 7.20
C ALA A 171 5.53 -6.64 7.96
N VAL A 172 5.21 -7.93 8.14
CA VAL A 172 6.12 -8.89 8.78
C VAL A 172 7.42 -9.03 7.98
N CYS A 173 7.32 -9.16 6.65
CA CYS A 173 8.49 -9.26 5.77
C CYS A 173 9.36 -7.99 5.79
N LEU A 174 8.74 -6.80 5.79
CA LEU A 174 9.43 -5.51 5.84
C LEU A 174 10.09 -5.27 7.20
N TYR A 175 9.46 -5.70 8.28
CA TYR A 175 10.05 -5.65 9.62
C TYR A 175 11.29 -6.56 9.73
N ALA A 176 11.20 -7.79 9.24
CA ALA A 176 12.34 -8.70 9.20
C ALA A 176 13.50 -8.15 8.33
N ASP A 177 13.18 -7.55 7.18
CA ASP A 177 14.14 -6.89 6.31
C ASP A 177 14.79 -5.66 6.96
N LEU A 178 13.99 -4.86 7.69
CA LEU A 178 14.47 -3.68 8.43
C LEU A 178 15.48 -4.08 9.51
N ASN A 179 15.20 -5.14 10.27
CA ASN A 179 16.11 -5.65 11.31
C ASN A 179 17.43 -6.15 10.70
N ARG A 180 17.38 -6.82 9.54
CA ARG A 180 18.59 -7.24 8.81
C ARG A 180 19.43 -6.05 8.37
N LYS A 181 18.79 -4.97 7.89
CA LYS A 181 19.47 -3.74 7.48
C LYS A 181 20.11 -3.00 8.65
N HIS A 182 19.48 -3.00 9.82
CA HIS A 182 20.08 -2.42 11.03
C HIS A 182 21.35 -3.18 11.43
N ASN A 183 21.29 -4.52 11.48
CA ASN A 183 22.43 -5.35 11.91
C ASN A 183 23.60 -5.34 10.91
N GLY A 184 23.33 -5.15 9.62
CA GLY A 184 24.38 -5.07 8.58
C GLY A 184 24.98 -3.68 8.38
N ASN A 185 24.48 -2.66 9.10
CA ASN A 185 24.95 -1.27 9.03
C ASN A 185 25.65 -0.82 10.32
N GLN A 186 25.75 -1.73 11.31
CA GLN A 186 26.64 -1.68 12.47
C GLN A 186 27.96 -2.38 12.13
#